data_AF-A0A955DV80-F1
#
_entry.id   AF-A0A955DV80-F1
#
_cell.length_a   1.000
_cell.length_b   1.000
_cell.length_c   1.000
_cell.angle_alpha   90.00
_cell.angle_beta   90.00
_cell.angle_gamma   90.00
#
_symmetry.space_group_name_H-M   'P 1'
#
loop_
_entity.id
_entity.type
_entity.pdbx_description
1 polymer ?
#
loop_
_entity_poly.entity_id
_entity_poly.type
_entity_poly.pdbx_seq_one_letter_code
_entity_poly.pdbx_strand_id
1 'polypeptide(L)'
;KYLVFIDTDNGATGNAGNGWGRNVDANNNNNYFLGTWVDGGGGAEVYEQDGLGGWNRTDATWDGSTRVAVDLTAAASGVTNISVELAAIGGLSAGDTINFDVVATAGGGGDPGVDHLSLDTPATNDWGVGSVAGTYKRYTLVPAPGALAILGMGLVARRRR
;
A
#
# COMPACT_ATOMS: atom_id res chain seq x y z
N LYS A 1 -5.14 11.56 6.08
CA LYS A 1 -4.65 10.91 4.85
C LYS A 1 -3.79 9.71 5.26
N TYR A 2 -3.59 8.74 4.38
CA TYR A 2 -2.79 7.57 4.68
C TYR A 2 -1.73 7.34 3.62
N LEU A 3 -0.57 6.87 4.05
CA LEU A 3 0.54 6.43 3.21
C LEU A 3 0.69 4.93 3.42
N VAL A 4 0.91 4.17 2.36
CA VAL A 4 1.26 2.76 2.45
C VAL A 4 2.57 2.55 1.73
N PHE A 5 3.57 2.08 2.47
CA PHE A 5 4.89 1.74 1.95
C PHE A 5 4.94 0.23 1.74
N ILE A 6 5.36 -0.21 0.56
CA ILE A 6 5.40 -1.62 0.20
C ILE A 6 6.75 -1.96 -0.43
N ASP A 7 7.37 -2.99 0.12
CA ASP A 7 8.56 -3.65 -0.38
C ASP A 7 8.18 -5.08 -0.75
N THR A 8 8.43 -5.46 -2.00
CA THR A 8 8.00 -6.71 -2.61
C THR A 8 9.13 -7.71 -2.79
N ASP A 9 10.35 -7.42 -2.31
CA ASP A 9 11.55 -8.25 -2.46
C ASP A 9 11.95 -8.54 -3.95
N ASN A 10 11.25 -7.96 -4.95
CA ASN A 10 11.34 -8.38 -6.36
C ASN A 10 12.18 -7.44 -7.24
N GLY A 11 13.34 -7.02 -6.74
CA GLY A 11 14.44 -6.53 -7.59
C GLY A 11 14.47 -5.04 -7.96
N ALA A 12 13.61 -4.18 -7.38
CA ALA A 12 13.74 -2.73 -7.57
C ALA A 12 14.68 -2.11 -6.51
N THR A 13 15.46 -1.11 -6.93
CA THR A 13 16.14 -0.20 -5.99
C THR A 13 15.05 0.48 -5.17
N GLY A 14 15.10 0.44 -3.85
CA GLY A 14 14.02 1.05 -3.08
C GLY A 14 14.26 2.51 -2.74
N ASN A 15 13.26 3.13 -2.12
CA ASN A 15 13.34 4.48 -1.58
C ASN A 15 12.60 4.55 -0.22
N ALA A 16 13.22 5.21 0.76
CA ALA A 16 12.61 5.45 2.07
C ALA A 16 11.71 6.71 2.09
N GLY A 17 11.79 7.57 1.08
CA GLY A 17 10.87 8.69 0.88
C GLY A 17 9.54 8.25 0.27
N ASN A 18 8.72 9.22 -0.15
CA ASN A 18 7.37 8.96 -0.70
C ASN A 18 7.02 9.90 -1.86
N GLY A 19 6.10 9.47 -2.73
CA GLY A 19 5.67 10.21 -3.92
C GLY A 19 4.94 11.53 -3.64
N TRP A 20 4.53 11.76 -2.38
CA TRP A 20 3.84 12.98 -1.95
C TRP A 20 4.74 14.01 -1.26
N GLY A 21 6.04 13.73 -1.12
CA GLY A 21 6.97 14.63 -0.44
C GLY A 21 6.63 14.87 1.04
N ARG A 22 6.05 13.88 1.72
CA ARG A 22 5.82 13.89 3.17
C ARG A 22 7.13 13.79 3.92
N ASN A 23 7.20 14.41 5.10
CA ASN A 23 8.35 14.31 6.00
C ASN A 23 8.30 13.00 6.79
N VAL A 24 8.34 11.89 6.04
CA VAL A 24 8.26 10.53 6.52
C VAL A 24 9.44 9.78 5.94
N ASP A 25 10.30 9.28 6.82
CA ASP A 25 11.33 8.29 6.51
C ASP A 25 10.76 6.91 6.77
N ALA A 26 10.57 6.15 5.70
CA ALA A 26 10.00 4.83 5.77
C ALA A 26 11.01 3.77 6.29
N ASN A 27 12.27 4.15 6.57
CA ASN A 27 13.32 3.32 7.15
C ASN A 27 13.53 1.96 6.44
N ASN A 28 13.10 1.89 5.17
CA ASN A 28 13.21 0.74 4.31
C ASN A 28 13.22 1.18 2.85
N ASN A 29 13.74 0.30 1.99
CA ASN A 29 13.83 0.50 0.56
C ASN A 29 12.56 0.01 -0.13
N ASN A 30 11.54 0.87 -0.21
CA ASN A 30 10.25 0.51 -0.79
C ASN A 30 10.27 0.54 -2.32
N ASN A 31 9.56 -0.41 -2.94
CA ASN A 31 9.37 -0.47 -4.39
C ASN A 31 8.08 0.26 -4.81
N TYR A 32 7.06 0.19 -3.96
CA TYR A 32 5.75 0.79 -4.20
C TYR A 32 5.32 1.68 -3.04
N PHE A 33 4.61 2.73 -3.38
CA PHE A 33 4.01 3.67 -2.45
C PHE A 33 2.56 3.91 -2.87
N LEU A 34 1.65 3.88 -1.89
CA LEU A 34 0.29 4.33 -2.09
C LEU A 34 0.04 5.56 -1.23
N GLY A 35 -0.50 6.62 -1.84
CA GLY A 35 -1.01 7.77 -1.13
C GLY A 35 -2.53 7.79 -1.21
N THR A 36 -3.22 7.84 -0.07
CA THR A 36 -4.70 7.83 -0.04
C THR A 36 -5.29 8.91 0.87
N TRP A 37 -6.52 9.30 0.56
CA TRP A 37 -7.28 10.25 1.35
C TRP A 37 -8.75 9.83 1.42
N VAL A 38 -9.43 10.36 2.44
CA VAL A 38 -10.81 10.02 2.77
C VAL A 38 -11.72 11.26 2.77
N ASP A 39 -11.14 12.45 2.68
CA ASP A 39 -11.87 13.70 2.51
C ASP A 39 -12.32 13.89 1.06
N GLY A 40 -13.31 14.76 0.83
CA GLY A 40 -13.72 15.13 -0.54
C GLY A 40 -14.21 13.99 -1.44
N GLY A 41 -14.68 12.87 -0.87
CA GLY A 41 -15.10 11.68 -1.62
C GLY A 41 -14.03 10.58 -1.69
N GLY A 42 -12.83 10.85 -1.16
CA GLY A 42 -11.72 9.91 -1.12
C GLY A 42 -10.98 9.76 -2.45
N GLY A 43 -9.84 9.11 -2.38
CA GLY A 43 -9.02 8.83 -3.55
C GLY A 43 -7.70 8.17 -3.16
N ALA A 44 -7.06 7.58 -4.16
CA ALA A 44 -5.77 6.94 -3.99
C ALA A 44 -4.93 7.07 -5.26
N GLU A 45 -3.62 7.09 -5.06
CA GLU A 45 -2.60 7.05 -6.10
C GLU A 45 -1.62 5.92 -5.79
N VAL A 46 -1.17 5.24 -6.85
CA VAL A 46 -0.12 4.21 -6.79
C VAL A 46 1.12 4.78 -7.45
N TYR A 47 2.25 4.59 -6.79
CA TYR A 47 3.56 4.99 -7.28
C TYR A 47 4.52 3.81 -7.27
N GLU A 48 5.40 3.80 -8.25
CA GLU A 48 6.52 2.87 -8.38
C GLU A 48 7.84 3.66 -8.34
N GLN A 49 8.85 3.11 -7.68
CA GLN A 49 10.19 3.69 -7.62
C GLN A 49 10.88 3.56 -8.99
N ASP A 50 11.57 4.61 -9.45
CA ASP A 50 12.04 4.77 -10.83
C ASP A 50 13.45 4.22 -11.17
N GLY A 51 14.12 3.58 -10.23
CA GLY A 51 15.50 3.12 -10.32
C GLY A 51 16.55 4.13 -9.81
N LEU A 52 16.17 5.40 -9.68
CA LEU A 52 17.07 6.55 -9.49
C LEU A 52 16.77 7.35 -8.23
N GLY A 53 15.83 6.89 -7.39
CA GLY A 53 15.41 7.57 -6.17
C GLY A 53 14.20 8.49 -6.34
N GLY A 54 13.56 8.48 -7.51
CA GLY A 54 12.28 9.15 -7.77
C GLY A 54 11.08 8.22 -7.60
N TRP A 55 9.88 8.81 -7.62
CA TRP A 55 8.59 8.13 -7.55
C TRP A 55 7.75 8.50 -8.78
N ASN A 56 7.35 7.51 -9.57
CA ASN A 56 6.48 7.69 -10.73
C ASN A 56 5.06 7.24 -10.39
N ARG A 57 4.07 8.10 -10.57
CA ARG A 57 2.66 7.70 -10.42
C ARG A 57 2.27 6.79 -11.57
N THR A 58 1.88 5.57 -11.25
CA THR A 58 1.49 4.54 -12.21
C THR A 58 -0.01 4.38 -12.33
N ASP A 59 -0.77 4.78 -11.30
CA ASP A 59 -2.23 4.72 -11.29
C ASP A 59 -2.86 5.71 -10.29
N ALA A 60 -4.14 6.05 -10.50
CA ALA A 60 -4.95 6.84 -9.60
C ALA A 60 -6.44 6.50 -9.74
N THR A 61 -7.23 6.71 -8.68
CA THR A 61 -8.68 6.40 -8.67
C THR A 61 -9.51 7.20 -9.68
N TRP A 62 -8.95 8.26 -10.27
CA TRP A 62 -9.60 9.05 -11.34
C TRP A 62 -8.98 8.82 -12.73
N ASP A 63 -7.96 7.97 -12.84
CA ASP A 63 -7.41 7.59 -14.14
C ASP A 63 -8.37 6.59 -14.83
N GLY A 64 -8.35 6.53 -16.16
CA GLY A 64 -9.30 5.71 -16.95
C GLY A 64 -9.13 4.20 -16.82
N SER A 65 -8.11 3.72 -16.10
CA SER A 65 -7.75 2.33 -15.86
C SER A 65 -7.50 2.14 -14.37
N THR A 66 -8.54 2.01 -13.55
CA THR A 66 -8.37 1.97 -12.08
C THR A 66 -7.99 0.58 -11.60
N ARG A 67 -6.70 0.36 -11.35
CA ARG A 67 -6.18 -0.77 -10.57
C ARG A 67 -6.11 -0.45 -9.08
N VAL A 68 -6.53 0.75 -8.68
CA VAL A 68 -6.67 1.18 -7.29
C VAL A 68 -8.08 1.69 -7.02
N ALA A 69 -8.61 1.41 -5.83
CA ALA A 69 -9.94 1.83 -5.40
C ALA A 69 -9.96 2.18 -3.91
N VAL A 70 -10.84 3.11 -3.55
CA VAL A 70 -11.16 3.47 -2.17
C VAL A 70 -12.65 3.27 -1.94
N ASP A 71 -12.99 2.52 -0.90
CA ASP A 71 -14.35 2.31 -0.44
C ASP A 71 -14.53 2.91 0.96
N LEU A 72 -15.39 3.93 1.00
CA LEU A 72 -15.74 4.71 2.20
C LEU A 72 -17.14 4.37 2.73
N THR A 73 -17.81 3.33 2.23
CA THR A 73 -19.17 2.97 2.67
C THR A 73 -19.26 2.69 4.17
N ALA A 74 -18.18 2.20 4.78
CA ALA A 74 -18.07 1.93 6.21
C ALA A 74 -17.30 3.02 6.99
N ALA A 75 -16.99 4.16 6.37
CA ALA A 75 -16.16 5.21 7.00
C ALA A 75 -16.83 5.81 8.25
N ALA A 76 -18.16 5.87 8.29
CA ALA A 76 -18.90 6.30 9.48
C ALA A 76 -18.67 5.38 10.70
N SER A 77 -18.29 4.12 10.46
CA SER A 77 -17.92 3.15 11.49
C SER A 77 -16.40 3.10 11.75
N GLY A 78 -15.64 4.05 11.20
CA GLY A 78 -14.19 4.12 11.34
C GLY A 78 -13.42 3.15 10.43
N VAL A 79 -14.07 2.58 9.40
CA VAL A 79 -13.43 1.63 8.47
C VAL A 79 -13.31 2.25 7.08
N THR A 80 -12.09 2.30 6.56
CA THR A 80 -11.79 2.67 5.18
C THR A 80 -11.11 1.50 4.50
N ASN A 81 -11.63 1.09 3.34
CA ASN A 81 -11.02 0.04 2.53
C ASN A 81 -10.26 0.68 1.37
N ILE A 82 -8.99 0.32 1.23
CA ILE A 82 -8.15 0.67 0.09
C ILE A 82 -7.80 -0.65 -0.59
N SER A 83 -8.09 -0.75 -1.88
CA SER A 83 -7.78 -1.94 -2.68
C SER A 83 -6.85 -1.55 -3.82
N VAL A 84 -5.85 -2.39 -4.06
CA VAL A 84 -4.95 -2.29 -5.22
C VAL A 84 -4.81 -3.66 -5.84
N GLU A 85 -4.83 -3.73 -7.17
CA GLU A 85 -4.55 -4.98 -7.87
C GLU A 85 -3.10 -5.39 -7.66
N LEU A 86 -2.87 -6.67 -7.40
CA LEU A 86 -1.51 -7.22 -7.26
C LEU A 86 -0.64 -6.97 -8.52
N ALA A 87 -1.28 -6.88 -9.69
CA ALA A 87 -0.63 -6.52 -10.95
C ALA A 87 -0.08 -5.08 -10.99
N ALA A 88 -0.64 -4.17 -10.17
CA ALA A 88 -0.18 -2.79 -10.08
C ALA A 88 1.04 -2.62 -9.16
N ILE A 89 1.32 -3.62 -8.32
CA ILE A 89 2.40 -3.59 -7.31
C ILE A 89 3.39 -4.74 -7.54
N GLY A 90 3.91 -4.85 -8.76
CA GLY A 90 4.99 -5.80 -9.09
C GLY A 90 4.52 -7.15 -9.62
N GLY A 91 3.25 -7.29 -9.97
CA GLY A 91 2.75 -8.54 -10.56
C GLY A 91 2.62 -9.67 -9.54
N LEU A 92 2.37 -9.34 -8.27
CA LEU A 92 2.42 -10.31 -7.19
C LEU A 92 1.39 -11.42 -7.35
N SER A 93 1.78 -12.59 -6.86
CA SER A 93 1.04 -13.84 -6.94
C SER A 93 0.96 -14.52 -5.58
N ALA A 94 0.08 -15.53 -5.47
CA ALA A 94 0.01 -16.34 -4.27
C ALA A 94 1.36 -17.02 -3.97
N GLY A 95 1.82 -16.92 -2.74
CA GLY A 95 3.14 -17.36 -2.29
C GLY A 95 4.15 -16.21 -2.16
N ASP A 96 3.95 -15.10 -2.87
CA ASP A 96 4.82 -13.93 -2.73
C ASP A 96 4.61 -13.27 -1.37
N THR A 97 5.66 -12.61 -0.89
CA THR A 97 5.62 -11.92 0.41
C THR A 97 5.88 -10.45 0.21
N ILE A 98 5.13 -9.64 0.95
CA ILE A 98 5.34 -8.19 1.03
C ILE A 98 5.75 -7.81 2.45
N ASN A 99 6.63 -6.84 2.55
CA ASN A 99 6.86 -6.08 3.77
C ASN A 99 6.17 -4.72 3.58
N PHE A 100 5.46 -4.25 4.60
CA PHE A 100 4.75 -2.99 4.49
C PHE A 100 4.64 -2.23 5.81
N ASP A 101 4.39 -0.92 5.67
CA ASP A 101 3.95 -0.07 6.75
C ASP A 101 2.79 0.82 6.29
N VAL A 102 1.92 1.18 7.23
CA VAL A 102 0.78 2.07 7.00
C VAL A 102 0.91 3.26 7.92
N VAL A 103 0.90 4.46 7.35
CA VAL A 103 1.16 5.70 8.07
C VAL A 103 -0.04 6.62 7.98
N ALA A 104 -0.52 7.11 9.12
CA ALA A 104 -1.50 8.20 9.16
C ALA A 104 -0.78 9.55 9.13
N THR A 105 -1.20 10.44 8.24
CA THR A 105 -0.62 11.79 8.05
C THR A 105 -1.71 12.84 7.83
N ALA A 106 -1.36 14.12 7.99
CA ALA A 106 -2.22 15.24 7.63
C ALA A 106 -2.27 15.52 6.12
N GLY A 107 -2.67 16.73 5.73
CA GLY A 107 -3.06 17.10 4.37
C GLY A 107 -2.00 17.83 3.54
N GLY A 108 -1.07 18.55 4.17
CA GLY A 108 -0.09 19.45 3.56
C GLY A 108 1.22 18.80 3.11
N GLY A 109 1.92 19.44 2.18
CA GLY A 109 3.27 19.00 1.78
C GLY A 109 4.24 19.15 2.95
N GLY A 110 5.06 18.13 3.21
CA GLY A 110 6.01 18.13 4.32
C GLY A 110 5.44 17.73 5.70
N ASP A 111 4.15 17.40 5.83
CA ASP A 111 3.67 16.87 7.11
C ASP A 111 4.32 15.50 7.40
N PRO A 112 4.67 15.22 8.66
CA PRO A 112 5.08 13.90 9.09
C PRO A 112 3.89 12.95 9.24
N GLY A 113 4.22 11.66 9.31
CA GLY A 113 3.33 10.63 9.79
C GLY A 113 3.20 10.72 11.31
N VAL A 114 1.97 10.79 11.80
CA VAL A 114 1.65 10.87 13.24
C VAL A 114 1.65 9.48 13.87
N ASP A 115 1.21 8.50 13.10
CA ASP A 115 1.07 7.11 13.53
C ASP A 115 1.54 6.18 12.41
N HIS A 116 2.28 5.14 12.77
CA HIS A 116 2.86 4.14 11.87
C HIS A 116 2.48 2.77 12.42
N LEU A 117 1.93 1.90 11.57
CA LEU A 117 1.56 0.53 11.96
C LEU A 117 2.78 -0.28 12.48
N SER A 118 3.98 0.08 12.03
CA SER A 118 5.26 -0.48 12.47
C SER A 118 5.70 -0.08 13.88
N LEU A 119 5.03 0.89 14.52
CA LEU A 119 5.37 1.42 15.85
C LEU A 119 4.26 1.20 16.88
N ASP A 120 4.66 1.09 18.15
CA ASP A 120 3.73 1.00 19.30
C ASP A 120 3.59 2.35 20.03
N THR A 121 4.21 3.42 19.51
CA THR A 121 4.18 4.78 20.05
C THR A 121 3.96 5.78 18.93
N PRO A 122 3.47 7.00 19.22
CA PRO A 122 3.38 8.07 18.21
C PRO A 122 4.71 8.25 17.49
N ALA A 123 4.66 8.40 16.16
CA ALA A 123 5.84 8.40 15.31
C ALA A 123 6.56 9.76 15.24
N THR A 124 5.86 10.81 15.67
CA THR A 124 6.41 12.17 15.85
C THR A 124 5.72 12.86 17.02
N ASN A 125 6.36 13.89 17.55
CA ASN A 125 5.84 14.74 18.61
C ASN A 125 5.41 16.13 18.12
N ASP A 126 5.68 16.49 16.86
CA ASP A 126 5.36 17.80 16.30
C ASP A 126 5.26 17.75 14.77
N TRP A 127 4.49 18.67 14.18
CA TRP A 127 4.30 18.75 12.72
C TRP A 127 5.56 19.18 11.95
N GLY A 128 6.53 19.83 12.60
CA GLY A 128 7.83 20.17 12.02
C GLY A 128 8.89 19.07 12.13
N VAL A 129 8.59 17.98 12.84
CA VAL A 129 9.54 16.89 13.11
C VAL A 129 9.16 15.68 12.26
N GLY A 130 10.09 15.24 11.41
CA GLY A 130 9.90 14.07 10.56
C GLY A 130 9.70 12.81 11.39
N SER A 131 8.86 11.89 10.90
CA SER A 131 8.71 10.57 11.51
C SER A 131 9.52 9.51 10.79
N VAL A 132 9.95 8.50 11.55
CA VAL A 132 10.74 7.38 11.05
C VAL A 132 10.01 6.08 11.37
N ALA A 133 9.83 5.23 10.37
CA ALA A 133 9.15 3.95 10.53
C ALA A 133 9.97 2.94 11.37
N GLY A 134 9.24 2.05 12.03
CA GLY A 134 9.80 0.90 12.76
C GLY A 134 10.03 -0.32 11.86
N THR A 135 9.95 -1.51 12.45
CA THR A 135 10.03 -2.76 11.69
C THR A 135 8.71 -3.03 10.96
N TYR A 136 8.80 -3.23 9.65
CA TYR A 136 7.64 -3.46 8.79
C TYR A 136 6.88 -4.72 9.19
N LYS A 137 5.57 -4.71 8.92
CA LYS A 137 4.76 -5.92 8.97
C LYS A 137 5.04 -6.75 7.71
N ARG A 138 5.03 -8.07 7.84
CA ARG A 138 5.29 -9.01 6.75
C ARG A 138 4.05 -9.86 6.49
N TYR A 139 3.67 -9.99 5.23
CA TYR A 139 2.49 -10.77 4.82
C TYR A 139 2.75 -11.59 3.57
N THR A 140 2.47 -12.89 3.65
CA THR A 140 2.53 -13.81 2.50
C THR A 140 1.15 -13.91 1.87
N LEU A 141 1.09 -13.61 0.57
CA LEU A 141 -0.11 -13.65 -0.23
C LEU A 141 -0.63 -15.09 -0.31
N VAL A 142 -1.86 -15.30 0.15
CA VAL A 142 -2.57 -16.57 0.02
C VAL A 142 -3.63 -16.46 -1.08
N PRO A 143 -3.96 -17.56 -1.78
CA PRO A 143 -5.06 -17.53 -2.73
C PRO A 143 -6.35 -17.08 -2.06
N ALA A 144 -7.13 -16.25 -2.74
CA ALA A 144 -8.46 -15.89 -2.27
C ALA A 144 -9.25 -17.19 -1.98
N PRO A 145 -10.03 -17.25 -0.88
CA PRO A 145 -10.75 -18.47 -0.50
C PRO A 145 -11.58 -19.10 -1.64
N GLY A 146 -12.13 -18.28 -2.53
CA GLY A 146 -12.87 -18.74 -3.72
C GLY A 146 -12.01 -19.37 -4.82
N ALA A 147 -10.74 -18.99 -4.96
CA ALA A 147 -9.83 -19.56 -5.95
C ALA A 147 -9.49 -21.03 -5.64
N LEU A 148 -9.38 -21.37 -4.35
CA LEU A 148 -9.20 -22.75 -3.89
C LEU A 148 -10.43 -23.62 -4.19
N ALA A 149 -11.64 -23.06 -4.08
CA ALA A 149 -12.87 -23.77 -4.40
C ALA A 149 -12.96 -24.12 -5.90
N ILE A 150 -12.51 -23.22 -6.79
CA ILE A 150 -12.48 -23.47 -8.24
C ILE A 150 -11.45 -24.55 -8.61
N LEU A 151 -10.26 -24.54 -8.00
CA LEU A 151 -9.26 -25.60 -8.17
C LEU A 151 -9.78 -26.96 -7.71
N GLY A 152 -10.46 -27.00 -6.56
CA GLY A 152 -11.13 -28.20 -6.04
C GLY A 152 -12.21 -28.73 -6.98
N MET A 153 -13.05 -27.85 -7.54
CA MET A 153 -14.09 -28.25 -8.49
C MET A 153 -13.52 -28.68 -9.85
N GLY A 154 -12.44 -28.05 -10.34
CA GLY A 154 -11.76 -28.44 -11.58
C GLY A 154 -11.17 -29.86 -11.52
N LEU A 155 -10.60 -30.25 -10.38
CA LEU A 155 -10.12 -31.61 -10.14
C LEU A 155 -11.25 -32.64 -10.09
N VAL A 156 -12.39 -32.29 -9.48
CA VAL A 156 -13.58 -33.15 -9.43
C VAL A 156 -14.23 -33.30 -10.81
N ALA A 157 -14.28 -32.23 -11.62
CA ALA A 157 -14.81 -32.25 -12.98
C ALA A 157 -13.93 -33.08 -13.93
N ARG A 158 -12.59 -33.03 -13.78
CA ARG A 158 -11.65 -33.84 -14.57
C ARG A 158 -11.73 -35.33 -14.24
N ARG A 159 -12.11 -35.69 -13.02
CA ARG A 159 -12.29 -37.09 -12.59
C ARG A 159 -13.61 -37.72 -13.07
N ARG A 160 -14.52 -36.92 -13.66
CA ARG A 160 -15.83 -37.36 -14.16
C ARG A 160 -15.90 -37.41 -15.70
N ARG A 161 -14.76 -37.46 -16.40
CA ARG A 161 -14.69 -37.78 -17.82
C ARG A 161 -14.06 -39.14 -18.02
#